data_AF-A8GZX1-F1
#
_entry.id   AF-A8GZX1-F1
#
_cell.length_a   1.000
_cell.length_b   1.000
_cell.length_c   1.000
_cell.angle_alpha   90.00
_cell.angle_beta   90.00
_cell.angle_gamma   90.00
#
_symmetry.space_group_name_H-M   'P 1'
#
loop_
_entity.id
_entity.type
_entity.pdbx_description
1 polymer ?
#
loop_
_entity_poly.entity_id
_entity_poly.type
_entity_poly.pdbx_seq_one_letter_code
_entity_poly.pdbx_strand_id
1 'polypeptide(L)'
;MNLANLYYVYDPMCSWCWGYRPTWLALQSKLQITYPELNIEYRLGGLAPDSDEPMPDDMQHFLQRTWLQIAEQLDTQFNFDFWQNCQPRRSTYPACRAALLARDVGLEQEMILAIQQAYYLEAKNPSDTEILVTLAGELGLDETLFTKALLSETTKVKLDEEVSRSRHLPIEGFPSLVLLVNGEFFLIELDYQNWQTSYKQIRALLTD
;
A
#
# COMPACT_ATOMS: atom_id res chain seq x y z
N MET A 1 -17.11 25.17 -2.85
CA MET A 1 -15.90 24.38 -3.12
C MET A 1 -16.36 22.96 -3.25
N ASN A 2 -16.21 22.37 -4.43
CA ASN A 2 -16.63 21.00 -4.65
C ASN A 2 -15.70 20.10 -3.84
N LEU A 3 -16.28 19.21 -3.03
CA LEU A 3 -15.53 18.24 -2.23
C LEU A 3 -14.81 17.29 -3.20
N ALA A 4 -13.50 17.47 -3.35
CA ALA A 4 -12.66 16.58 -4.12
C ALA A 4 -11.93 15.61 -3.19
N ASN A 5 -11.82 14.36 -3.61
CA ASN A 5 -11.11 13.32 -2.86
C ASN A 5 -10.15 12.58 -3.80
N LEU A 6 -8.88 12.49 -3.45
CA LEU A 6 -7.90 11.70 -4.16
C LEU A 6 -7.69 10.39 -3.40
N TYR A 7 -8.12 9.28 -4.00
CA TYR A 7 -7.85 7.94 -3.49
C TYR A 7 -6.47 7.47 -3.93
N TYR A 8 -5.63 7.10 -2.97
CA TYR A 8 -4.41 6.32 -3.21
C TYR A 8 -4.68 4.86 -2.86
N VAL A 9 -4.88 4.03 -3.89
CA VAL A 9 -5.18 2.61 -3.72
C VAL A 9 -3.88 1.80 -3.77
N TYR A 10 -3.62 1.02 -2.72
CA TYR A 10 -2.34 0.35 -2.53
C TYR A 10 -2.49 -1.00 -1.79
N ASP A 11 -1.41 -1.76 -1.77
CA ASP A 11 -1.21 -2.90 -0.88
C ASP A 11 0.20 -2.80 -0.25
N PRO A 12 0.38 -3.03 1.06
CA PRO A 12 1.70 -2.95 1.71
C PRO A 12 2.77 -3.87 1.08
N MET A 13 2.34 -5.01 0.52
CA MET A 13 3.20 -6.02 -0.12
C MET A 13 3.27 -5.88 -1.64
N CYS A 14 2.77 -4.79 -2.22
CA CYS A 14 2.96 -4.49 -3.63
C CYS A 14 4.34 -3.87 -3.88
N SER A 15 5.17 -4.54 -4.68
CA SER A 15 6.53 -4.08 -4.98
C SER A 15 6.55 -2.79 -5.80
N TRP A 16 5.57 -2.60 -6.69
CA TRP A 16 5.40 -1.34 -7.42
C TRP A 16 4.96 -0.19 -6.50
N CYS A 17 4.18 -0.46 -5.44
CA CYS A 17 3.87 0.56 -4.44
C CYS A 17 5.12 0.98 -3.66
N TRP A 18 6.05 0.05 -3.40
CA TRP A 18 7.34 0.35 -2.79
C TRP A 18 8.20 1.20 -3.72
N GLY A 19 8.37 0.80 -4.98
CA GLY A 19 9.13 1.58 -5.97
C GLY A 19 8.53 2.96 -6.25
N TYR A 20 7.19 3.09 -6.19
CA TYR A 20 6.51 4.37 -6.39
C TYR A 20 6.61 5.34 -5.21
N ARG A 21 6.96 4.86 -4.01
CA ARG A 21 6.89 5.63 -2.77
C ARG A 21 7.56 7.01 -2.85
N PRO A 22 8.79 7.18 -3.37
CA PRO A 22 9.43 8.50 -3.45
C PRO A 22 8.61 9.49 -4.29
N THR A 23 8.10 9.04 -5.43
CA THR A 23 7.29 9.84 -6.35
C THR A 23 5.93 10.17 -5.76
N TRP A 24 5.29 9.21 -5.08
CA TRP A 24 4.05 9.45 -4.35
C TRP A 24 4.19 10.52 -3.27
N LEU A 25 5.24 10.44 -2.43
CA LEU A 25 5.46 11.42 -1.35
C LEU A 25 5.69 12.83 -1.91
N ALA A 26 6.42 12.95 -3.02
CA ALA A 26 6.62 14.23 -3.69
C ALA A 26 5.31 14.81 -4.25
N LEU A 27 4.48 13.96 -4.89
CA LEU A 27 3.15 14.33 -5.35
C LEU A 27 2.25 14.79 -4.20
N GLN A 28 2.14 13.96 -3.15
CA GLN A 28 1.31 14.20 -1.99
C GLN A 28 1.67 15.51 -1.31
N SER A 29 2.96 15.75 -1.06
CA SER A 29 3.45 16.99 -0.46
C SER A 29 3.07 18.21 -1.32
N LYS A 30 3.26 18.13 -2.64
CA LYS A 30 2.91 19.22 -3.55
C LYS A 30 1.40 19.49 -3.57
N LEU A 31 0.57 18.45 -3.57
CA LEU A 31 -0.88 18.56 -3.54
C LEU A 31 -1.36 19.21 -2.25
N GLN A 32 -0.88 18.75 -1.09
CA GLN A 32 -1.26 19.32 0.21
C GLN A 32 -0.89 20.80 0.35
N ILE A 33 0.24 21.23 -0.23
CA ILE A 33 0.64 22.65 -0.26
C ILE A 33 -0.25 23.47 -1.20
N THR A 34 -0.66 22.91 -2.34
CA THR A 34 -1.39 23.66 -3.38
C THR A 34 -2.90 23.68 -3.11
N TYR A 35 -3.45 22.58 -2.60
CA TYR A 35 -4.86 22.29 -2.38
C TYR A 35 -5.05 21.74 -0.96
N PRO A 36 -4.91 22.56 0.09
CA PRO A 36 -5.04 22.11 1.48
C PRO A 36 -6.42 21.50 1.80
N GLU A 37 -7.44 21.80 1.00
CA GLU A 37 -8.79 21.25 1.08
C GLU A 37 -8.98 19.91 0.35
N LEU A 38 -8.03 19.49 -0.49
CA LEU A 38 -8.08 18.20 -1.16
C LEU A 38 -7.85 17.09 -0.15
N ASN A 39 -8.87 16.27 0.09
CA ASN A 39 -8.70 15.08 0.91
C ASN A 39 -7.89 14.03 0.15
N ILE A 40 -6.87 13.46 0.77
CA ILE A 40 -6.11 12.34 0.23
C ILE A 40 -6.40 11.13 1.10
N GLU A 41 -7.12 10.16 0.54
CA GLU A 41 -7.58 8.98 1.26
C GLU A 41 -6.82 7.73 0.79
N TYR A 42 -6.17 7.06 1.74
CA TYR A 42 -5.51 5.79 1.51
C TYR A 42 -6.56 4.67 1.48
N ARG A 43 -6.45 3.79 0.50
CA ARG A 43 -7.38 2.68 0.28
C ARG A 43 -6.63 1.37 0.11
N LEU A 44 -6.93 0.40 0.95
CA LEU A 44 -6.39 -0.95 0.82
C LEU A 44 -7.05 -1.67 -0.36
N GLY A 45 -6.21 -2.16 -1.26
CA GLY A 45 -6.62 -2.86 -2.48
C GLY A 45 -6.76 -4.36 -2.31
N GLY A 46 -6.05 -4.95 -1.34
CA GLY A 46 -6.11 -6.38 -1.03
C GLY A 46 -5.62 -7.25 -2.19
N LEU A 47 -4.31 -7.31 -2.37
CA LEU A 47 -3.63 -8.00 -3.47
C LEU A 47 -3.77 -9.53 -3.42
N ALA A 48 -3.78 -10.15 -2.23
CA ALA A 48 -4.05 -11.57 -2.08
C ALA A 48 -4.71 -11.90 -0.73
N PRO A 49 -5.74 -12.76 -0.70
CA PRO A 49 -6.45 -13.14 0.52
C PRO A 49 -5.56 -13.93 1.49
N ASP A 50 -6.06 -14.12 2.71
CA ASP A 50 -5.42 -14.97 3.71
C ASP A 50 -5.13 -16.39 3.15
N SER A 51 -3.89 -16.84 3.31
CA SER A 51 -3.45 -18.19 2.97
C SER A 51 -2.25 -18.60 3.82
N ASP A 52 -2.25 -19.86 4.26
CA ASP A 52 -1.11 -20.51 4.91
C ASP A 52 -0.27 -21.33 3.92
N GLU A 53 -0.73 -21.47 2.68
CA GLU A 53 -0.02 -22.24 1.66
C GLU A 53 1.28 -21.54 1.23
N PRO A 54 2.40 -22.27 1.13
CA PRO A 54 3.62 -21.75 0.53
C PRO A 54 3.36 -21.23 -0.88
N MET A 55 4.01 -20.11 -1.21
CA MET A 55 3.94 -19.53 -2.55
C MET A 55 4.57 -20.50 -3.57
N PRO A 56 3.87 -20.84 -4.66
CA PRO A 56 4.42 -21.67 -5.72
C PRO A 56 5.72 -21.09 -6.33
N ASP A 57 6.66 -21.96 -6.71
CA ASP A 57 7.99 -21.55 -7.20
C ASP A 57 7.93 -20.64 -8.44
N ASP A 58 6.98 -20.88 -9.35
CA ASP A 58 6.77 -20.05 -10.54
C ASP A 58 6.35 -18.62 -10.17
N MET A 59 5.49 -18.46 -9.17
CA MET A 59 5.11 -17.18 -8.61
C MET A 59 6.29 -16.49 -7.91
N GLN A 60 7.10 -17.24 -7.15
CA GLN A 60 8.32 -16.69 -6.52
C GLN A 60 9.30 -16.16 -7.59
N HIS A 61 9.59 -16.95 -8.63
CA HIS A 61 10.47 -16.53 -9.73
C HIS A 61 9.89 -15.34 -10.50
N PHE A 62 8.58 -15.26 -10.66
CA PHE A 62 7.93 -14.09 -11.26
C PHE A 62 8.19 -12.83 -10.42
N LEU A 63 7.90 -12.88 -9.11
CA LEU A 63 8.06 -11.73 -8.22
C LEU A 63 9.54 -11.30 -8.05
N GLN A 64 10.48 -12.25 -8.01
CA GLN A 64 11.92 -11.96 -8.01
C GLN A 64 12.32 -11.15 -9.25
N ARG A 65 11.84 -11.55 -10.43
CA ARG A 65 12.08 -10.79 -11.68
C ARG A 65 11.42 -9.43 -11.63
N THR A 66 10.22 -9.32 -11.07
CA THR A 66 9.56 -8.02 -10.88
C THR A 66 10.38 -7.10 -9.97
N TRP A 67 10.96 -7.59 -8.88
CA TRP A 67 11.84 -6.79 -8.02
C TRP A 67 13.09 -6.31 -8.76
N LEU A 68 13.74 -7.18 -9.55
CA LEU A 68 14.88 -6.79 -10.38
C LEU A 68 14.51 -5.69 -11.39
N GLN A 69 13.35 -5.83 -12.05
CA GLN A 69 12.85 -4.82 -12.99
C GLN A 69 12.63 -3.47 -12.31
N ILE A 70 12.02 -3.47 -11.13
CA ILE A 70 11.77 -2.23 -10.36
C ILE A 70 13.09 -1.61 -9.92
N ALA A 71 14.04 -2.43 -9.44
CA ALA A 71 15.36 -1.96 -9.04
C ALA A 71 16.10 -1.29 -10.21
N GLU A 72 16.09 -1.92 -11.39
CA GLU A 72 16.73 -1.38 -12.59
C GLU A 72 16.07 -0.10 -13.10
N GLN A 73 14.72 -0.05 -13.08
CA GLN A 73 13.98 1.10 -13.62
C GLN A 73 13.94 2.29 -12.68
N LEU A 74 13.89 2.07 -11.36
CA LEU A 74 13.59 3.10 -10.36
C LEU A 74 14.70 3.29 -9.31
N ASP A 75 15.83 2.59 -9.44
CA ASP A 75 16.91 2.56 -8.44
C ASP A 75 16.41 2.16 -7.03
N THR A 76 15.36 1.34 -7.00
CA THR A 76 14.71 0.89 -5.76
C THR A 76 15.51 -0.24 -5.13
N GLN A 77 15.81 -0.12 -3.84
CA GLN A 77 16.55 -1.13 -3.12
C GLN A 77 15.69 -2.34 -2.75
N PHE A 78 16.26 -3.53 -2.92
CA PHE A 78 15.70 -4.80 -2.49
C PHE A 78 16.80 -5.69 -1.91
N ASN A 79 16.47 -6.39 -0.83
CA ASN A 79 17.25 -7.46 -0.25
C ASN A 79 16.70 -8.81 -0.74
N PHE A 80 17.46 -9.47 -1.62
CA PHE A 80 17.05 -10.74 -2.22
C PHE A 80 17.24 -11.95 -1.27
N ASP A 81 17.81 -11.76 -0.09
CA ASP A 81 17.90 -12.80 0.93
C ASP A 81 16.51 -13.27 1.40
N PHE A 82 15.48 -12.43 1.24
CA PHE A 82 14.08 -12.82 1.50
C PHE A 82 13.71 -14.16 0.84
N TRP A 83 14.12 -14.35 -0.42
CA TRP A 83 13.75 -15.54 -1.21
C TRP A 83 14.49 -16.81 -0.77
N GLN A 84 15.57 -16.66 0.00
CA GLN A 84 16.38 -17.78 0.52
C GLN A 84 16.08 -18.07 1.99
N ASN A 85 15.78 -17.03 2.77
CA ASN A 85 15.66 -17.08 4.22
C ASN A 85 14.21 -17.15 4.71
N CYS A 86 13.23 -16.86 3.85
CA CYS A 86 11.80 -16.93 4.20
C CYS A 86 11.08 -18.04 3.43
N GLN A 87 9.93 -18.46 3.97
CA GLN A 87 8.95 -19.25 3.24
C GLN A 87 7.81 -18.31 2.80
N PRO A 88 7.90 -17.68 1.61
CA PRO A 88 6.92 -16.69 1.17
C PRO A 88 5.52 -17.30 1.04
N ARG A 89 4.50 -16.51 1.36
CA ARG A 89 3.09 -16.85 1.12
C ARG A 89 2.45 -15.79 0.26
N ARG A 90 1.52 -16.20 -0.61
CA ARG A 90 0.72 -15.27 -1.39
C ARG A 90 -0.48 -14.80 -0.56
N SER A 91 -0.19 -14.08 0.52
CA SER A 91 -1.15 -13.66 1.55
C SER A 91 -0.83 -12.23 2.00
N THR A 92 -1.59 -11.24 1.51
CA THR A 92 -1.33 -9.82 1.81
C THR A 92 -2.32 -9.21 2.80
N TYR A 93 -3.47 -9.85 2.99
CA TYR A 93 -4.51 -9.39 3.91
C TYR A 93 -4.02 -9.22 5.36
N PRO A 94 -3.09 -10.03 5.91
CA PRO A 94 -2.52 -9.75 7.23
C PRO A 94 -1.85 -8.37 7.29
N ALA A 95 -1.00 -8.04 6.32
CA ALA A 95 -0.33 -6.75 6.22
C ALA A 95 -1.32 -5.59 6.00
N CYS A 96 -2.36 -5.81 5.18
CA CYS A 96 -3.45 -4.84 5.01
C CYS A 96 -4.17 -4.56 6.34
N ARG A 97 -4.51 -5.60 7.12
CA ARG A 97 -5.14 -5.43 8.43
C ARG A 97 -4.23 -4.69 9.41
N ALA A 98 -2.92 -4.93 9.37
CA ALA A 98 -1.96 -4.19 10.19
C ALA A 98 -1.98 -2.69 9.88
N ALA A 99 -1.93 -2.31 8.59
CA ALA A 99 -2.06 -0.92 8.17
C ALA A 99 -3.41 -0.31 8.55
N LEU A 100 -4.50 -1.07 8.41
CA LEU A 100 -5.86 -0.64 8.78
C LEU A 100 -6.00 -0.37 10.28
N LEU A 101 -5.40 -1.19 11.13
CA LEU A 101 -5.39 -0.99 12.59
C LEU A 101 -4.52 0.20 12.99
N ALA A 102 -3.36 0.36 12.35
CA ALA A 102 -2.51 1.52 12.58
C ALA A 102 -3.19 2.84 12.14
N ARG A 103 -4.03 2.79 11.10
CA ARG A 103 -4.86 3.93 10.66
C ARG A 103 -5.77 4.46 11.76
N ASP A 104 -6.37 3.57 12.57
CA ASP A 104 -7.30 3.96 13.64
C ASP A 104 -6.64 4.82 14.73
N VAL A 105 -5.31 4.83 14.79
CA VAL A 105 -4.50 5.61 15.73
C VAL A 105 -3.57 6.62 15.02
N GLY A 106 -3.78 6.85 13.72
CA GLY A 106 -3.05 7.86 12.95
C GLY A 106 -1.63 7.45 12.52
N LEU A 107 -1.31 6.15 12.53
CA LEU A 107 0.02 5.60 12.21
C LEU A 107 0.02 4.75 10.93
N GLU A 108 -0.95 4.93 10.04
CA GLU A 108 -1.07 4.12 8.82
C GLU A 108 0.19 4.17 7.95
N GLN A 109 0.72 5.37 7.69
CA GLN A 109 1.85 5.53 6.78
C GLN A 109 3.15 4.99 7.37
N GLU A 110 3.32 5.12 8.67
CA GLU A 110 4.41 4.57 9.47
C GLU A 110 4.38 3.04 9.44
N MET A 111 3.20 2.44 9.63
CA MET A 111 3.01 0.99 9.53
C MET A 111 3.28 0.47 8.13
N ILE A 112 2.79 1.15 7.09
CA ILE A 112 3.11 0.79 5.69
C ILE A 112 4.61 0.80 5.46
N LEU A 113 5.30 1.86 5.89
CA LEU A 113 6.74 1.98 5.74
C LEU A 113 7.49 0.86 6.48
N ALA A 114 7.12 0.59 7.74
CA ALA A 114 7.73 -0.47 8.54
C ALA A 114 7.55 -1.84 7.88
N ILE A 115 6.35 -2.15 7.38
CA ILE A 115 6.07 -3.40 6.63
C ILE A 115 6.93 -3.48 5.36
N GLN A 116 7.01 -2.39 4.60
CA GLN A 116 7.79 -2.35 3.35
C GLN A 116 9.29 -2.52 3.63
N GLN A 117 9.84 -1.89 4.66
CA GLN A 117 11.25 -2.04 5.04
C GLN A 117 11.54 -3.47 5.52
N ALA A 118 10.69 -4.01 6.40
CA ALA A 118 10.80 -5.38 6.86
C ALA A 118 10.83 -6.37 5.69
N TYR A 119 9.93 -6.17 4.72
CA TYR A 119 9.81 -7.06 3.57
C TYR A 119 10.95 -6.89 2.58
N TYR A 120 11.16 -5.68 2.08
CA TYR A 120 12.03 -5.43 0.95
C TYR A 120 13.49 -5.22 1.33
N LEU A 121 13.81 -4.88 2.58
CA LEU A 121 15.19 -4.56 3.00
C LEU A 121 15.73 -5.52 4.07
N GLU A 122 14.87 -6.07 4.92
CA GLU A 122 15.30 -6.85 6.10
C GLU A 122 15.07 -8.36 5.97
N ALA A 123 14.55 -8.82 4.82
CA ALA A 123 14.24 -10.23 4.58
C ALA A 123 13.32 -10.82 5.66
N LYS A 124 12.27 -10.09 6.05
CA LYS A 124 11.20 -10.55 6.94
C LYS A 124 9.91 -10.76 6.13
N ASN A 125 9.08 -11.73 6.51
CA ASN A 125 7.85 -12.04 5.79
C ASN A 125 6.63 -11.34 6.41
N PRO A 126 6.04 -10.32 5.76
CA PRO A 126 4.90 -9.58 6.29
C PRO A 126 3.57 -10.37 6.23
N SER A 127 3.59 -11.60 5.71
CA SER A 127 2.45 -12.53 5.86
C SER A 127 2.40 -13.15 7.26
N ASP A 128 3.51 -13.09 8.02
CA ASP A 128 3.62 -13.64 9.37
C ASP A 128 3.09 -12.64 10.40
N THR A 129 2.14 -13.09 11.22
CA THR A 129 1.51 -12.27 12.25
C THR A 129 2.53 -11.75 13.27
N GLU A 130 3.51 -12.57 13.65
CA GLU A 130 4.58 -12.19 14.58
C GLU A 130 5.38 -10.99 14.07
N ILE A 131 5.72 -10.96 12.78
CA ILE A 131 6.44 -9.83 12.16
C ILE A 131 5.59 -8.57 12.28
N LEU A 132 4.31 -8.63 11.92
CA LEU A 132 3.41 -7.47 11.98
C LEU A 132 3.22 -6.95 13.41
N VAL A 133 3.17 -7.85 14.40
CA VAL A 133 3.04 -7.50 15.82
C VAL A 133 4.32 -6.81 16.32
N THR A 134 5.51 -7.33 15.97
CA THR A 134 6.78 -6.69 16.32
C THR A 134 6.87 -5.28 15.72
N LEU A 135 6.52 -5.10 14.44
CA LEU A 135 6.52 -3.79 13.80
C LEU A 135 5.53 -2.82 14.48
N ALA A 136 4.36 -3.31 14.92
CA ALA A 136 3.42 -2.51 15.70
C ALA A 136 3.99 -2.08 17.05
N GLY A 137 4.70 -2.99 17.75
CA GLY A 137 5.39 -2.69 19.01
C GLY A 137 6.49 -1.64 18.84
N GLU A 138 7.26 -1.70 17.76
CA GLU A 138 8.29 -0.70 17.41
C GLU A 138 7.69 0.70 17.17
N LEU A 139 6.43 0.77 16.72
CA LEU A 139 5.66 2.01 16.56
C LEU A 139 4.95 2.46 17.85
N GLY A 140 5.14 1.75 18.96
CA GLY A 140 4.58 2.09 20.27
C GLY A 140 3.16 1.55 20.51
N LEU A 141 2.68 0.62 19.70
CA LEU A 141 1.39 -0.04 19.91
C LEU A 141 1.52 -1.21 20.89
N ASP A 142 0.50 -1.44 21.71
CA ASP A 142 0.48 -2.60 22.60
C ASP A 142 0.36 -3.91 21.79
N GLU A 143 1.41 -4.71 21.82
CA GLU A 143 1.51 -5.95 21.04
C GLU A 143 0.38 -6.94 21.32
N THR A 144 -0.09 -7.02 22.58
CA THR A 144 -1.16 -7.96 22.97
C THR A 144 -2.51 -7.52 22.42
N LEU A 145 -2.84 -6.23 22.59
CA LEU A 145 -4.06 -5.65 22.03
C LEU A 145 -4.04 -5.69 20.51
N PHE A 146 -2.91 -5.36 19.90
CA PHE A 146 -2.73 -5.38 18.45
C PHE A 146 -2.90 -6.79 17.89
N THR A 147 -2.26 -7.80 18.48
CA THR A 147 -2.42 -9.22 18.08
C THR A 147 -3.87 -9.63 18.11
N LYS A 148 -4.59 -9.33 19.20
CA LYS A 148 -6.01 -9.66 19.33
C LYS A 148 -6.85 -8.97 18.25
N ALA A 149 -6.58 -7.69 17.98
CA ALA A 149 -7.31 -6.93 16.96
C ALA A 149 -7.01 -7.43 15.54
N LEU A 150 -5.74 -7.71 15.22
CA LEU A 150 -5.27 -8.20 13.92
C LEU A 150 -5.95 -9.51 13.51
N LEU A 151 -6.13 -10.41 14.48
CA LEU A 151 -6.75 -11.71 14.28
C LEU A 151 -8.28 -11.70 14.40
N SER A 152 -8.88 -10.58 14.82
CA SER A 152 -10.32 -10.51 15.06
C SER A 152 -11.15 -10.54 13.78
N GLU A 153 -12.35 -11.13 13.87
CA GLU A 153 -13.31 -11.16 12.77
C GLU A 153 -13.75 -9.75 12.37
N THR A 154 -13.90 -8.85 13.34
CA THR A 154 -14.25 -7.45 13.08
C THR A 154 -13.27 -6.77 12.13
N THR A 155 -11.97 -6.96 12.34
CA THR A 155 -10.93 -6.38 11.46
C THR A 155 -10.92 -7.02 10.08
N LYS A 156 -11.20 -8.33 9.99
CA LYS A 156 -11.32 -9.03 8.70
C LYS A 156 -12.48 -8.48 7.87
N VAL A 157 -13.67 -8.36 8.47
CA VAL A 157 -14.85 -7.77 7.82
C VAL A 157 -14.59 -6.33 7.40
N LYS A 158 -13.97 -5.51 8.27
CA LYS A 158 -13.61 -4.12 7.96
C LYS A 158 -12.66 -4.04 6.75
N LEU A 159 -11.68 -4.96 6.66
CA LEU A 159 -10.79 -5.03 5.50
C LEU A 159 -11.57 -5.46 4.24
N ASP A 160 -12.38 -6.51 4.30
CA ASP A 160 -13.14 -7.01 3.16
C ASP A 160 -14.08 -5.93 2.58
N GLU A 161 -14.72 -5.15 3.44
CA GLU A 161 -15.53 -3.99 3.04
C GLU A 161 -14.71 -2.89 2.37
N GLU A 162 -13.49 -2.61 2.84
CA GLU A 162 -12.59 -1.65 2.20
C GLU A 162 -12.09 -2.15 0.85
N VAL A 163 -11.63 -3.40 0.77
CA VAL A 163 -11.17 -4.02 -0.48
C VAL A 163 -12.31 -4.06 -1.50
N SER A 164 -13.52 -4.40 -1.07
CA SER A 164 -14.71 -4.37 -1.93
C SER A 164 -14.95 -2.97 -2.48
N ARG A 165 -14.90 -1.91 -1.64
CA ARG A 165 -15.04 -0.52 -2.10
C ARG A 165 -13.92 -0.11 -3.06
N SER A 166 -12.67 -0.48 -2.79
CA SER A 166 -11.53 -0.22 -3.67
C SER A 166 -11.72 -0.84 -5.05
N ARG A 167 -12.29 -2.05 -5.13
CA ARG A 167 -12.59 -2.73 -6.41
C ARG A 167 -13.70 -2.08 -7.24
N HIS A 168 -14.51 -1.20 -6.67
CA HIS A 168 -15.50 -0.42 -7.42
C HIS A 168 -14.90 0.83 -8.07
N LEU A 169 -13.66 1.19 -7.73
CA LEU A 169 -12.92 2.25 -8.41
C LEU A 169 -12.42 1.75 -9.78
N PRO A 170 -12.23 2.65 -10.77
CA PRO A 170 -11.73 2.28 -12.09
C PRO A 170 -10.23 2.00 -12.08
N ILE A 171 -9.80 0.94 -11.37
CA ILE A 171 -8.40 0.57 -11.17
C ILE A 171 -8.09 -0.80 -11.78
N GLU A 172 -6.86 -0.96 -12.29
CA GLU A 172 -6.40 -2.21 -12.92
C GLU A 172 -5.27 -2.90 -12.13
N GLY A 173 -4.76 -2.25 -11.08
CA GLY A 173 -3.66 -2.74 -10.27
C GLY A 173 -3.24 -1.78 -9.18
N PHE A 174 -2.10 -2.04 -8.55
CA PHE A 174 -1.53 -1.20 -7.49
C PHE A 174 -0.10 -0.77 -7.82
N PRO A 175 0.30 0.46 -7.48
CA PRO A 175 -0.55 1.53 -6.95
C PRO A 175 -1.54 2.06 -8.02
N SER A 176 -2.61 2.70 -7.57
CA SER A 176 -3.52 3.47 -8.43
C SER A 176 -3.91 4.77 -7.76
N LEU A 177 -4.11 5.82 -8.55
CA LEU A 177 -4.63 7.11 -8.10
C LEU A 177 -5.98 7.38 -8.76
N VAL A 178 -7.01 7.66 -7.98
CA VAL A 178 -8.35 7.98 -8.50
C VAL A 178 -8.84 9.28 -7.87
N LEU A 179 -9.11 10.29 -8.70
CA LEU A 179 -9.69 11.55 -8.25
C LEU A 179 -11.22 11.47 -8.36
N LEU A 180 -11.91 11.73 -7.26
CA LEU A 180 -13.34 11.98 -7.23
C LEU A 180 -13.57 13.49 -7.20
N VAL A 181 -14.21 14.02 -8.23
CA VAL A 181 -14.63 15.43 -8.30
C VAL A 181 -16.03 15.49 -8.89
N ASN A 182 -16.91 16.29 -8.29
CA ASN A 182 -18.31 16.46 -8.74
C ASN A 182 -19.13 15.16 -8.87
N GLY A 183 -18.77 14.11 -8.11
CA GLY A 183 -19.45 12.82 -8.16
C GLY A 183 -18.92 11.87 -9.25
N GLU A 184 -17.91 12.27 -10.02
CA GLU A 184 -17.29 11.47 -11.09
C GLU A 184 -15.88 11.02 -10.69
N PHE A 185 -15.53 9.78 -11.07
CA PHE A 185 -14.21 9.19 -10.82
C PHE A 185 -13.32 9.31 -12.04
N PHE A 186 -12.11 9.81 -11.84
CA PHE A 186 -11.08 9.95 -12.87
C PHE A 186 -9.85 9.15 -12.45
N LEU A 187 -9.48 8.15 -13.26
CA LEU A 187 -8.20 7.47 -13.10
C LEU A 187 -7.06 8.43 -13.47
N ILE A 188 -6.11 8.58 -12.56
CA ILE A 188 -4.95 9.45 -12.72
C ILE A 188 -3.77 8.60 -13.20
N GLU A 189 -3.14 9.04 -14.29
CA GLU A 189 -1.97 8.40 -14.86
C GLU A 189 -0.80 8.45 -13.88
N LEU A 190 -0.11 7.32 -13.73
CA LEU A 190 1.10 7.21 -12.94
C LEU A 190 2.32 7.27 -13.84
N ASP A 191 3.25 8.15 -13.49
CA ASP A 191 4.63 8.08 -13.93
C ASP A 191 5.47 7.80 -12.68
N TYR A 192 6.17 6.66 -12.67
CA TYR A 192 6.90 6.20 -11.49
C TYR A 192 8.12 7.07 -11.14
N GLN A 193 8.61 7.88 -12.07
CA GLN A 193 9.79 8.74 -11.87
C GLN A 193 9.44 10.23 -11.80
N ASN A 194 8.24 10.63 -12.26
CA ASN A 194 7.88 12.03 -12.45
C ASN A 194 6.48 12.34 -11.92
N TRP A 195 6.42 12.80 -10.67
CA TRP A 195 5.16 13.15 -10.01
C TRP A 195 4.39 14.27 -10.73
N GLN A 196 5.07 15.11 -11.53
CA GLN A 196 4.46 16.21 -12.25
C GLN A 196 3.45 15.72 -13.30
N THR A 197 3.56 14.49 -13.80
CA THR A 197 2.59 13.90 -14.72
C THR A 197 1.21 13.82 -14.06
N SER A 198 1.11 13.11 -12.94
CA SER A 198 -0.13 13.00 -12.16
C SER A 198 -0.61 14.36 -11.64
N TYR A 199 0.30 15.22 -11.17
CA TYR A 199 -0.06 16.56 -10.68
C TYR A 199 -0.70 17.44 -11.75
N LYS A 200 -0.19 17.44 -12.99
CA LYS A 200 -0.77 18.23 -14.09
C LYS A 200 -2.19 17.80 -14.40
N GLN A 201 -2.45 16.49 -14.41
CA GLN A 201 -3.78 15.94 -14.65
C GLN A 201 -4.74 16.28 -13.51
N ILE A 202 -4.34 16.06 -12.25
CA ILE A 202 -5.15 16.41 -11.07
C ILE A 202 -5.48 17.90 -11.07
N ARG A 203 -4.50 18.77 -11.31
CA ARG A 203 -4.72 20.22 -11.37
C ARG A 203 -5.77 20.59 -12.42
N ALA A 204 -5.70 20.02 -13.63
CA ALA A 204 -6.65 20.32 -14.69
C ALA A 204 -8.09 19.98 -14.25
N LEU A 205 -8.27 18.79 -13.66
CA LEU A 205 -9.57 18.31 -13.18
C LEU A 205 -10.13 19.07 -11.97
N LEU A 206 -9.28 19.74 -11.19
CA LEU A 206 -9.71 20.57 -10.04
C LEU A 206 -10.02 22.02 -10.44
N THR A 207 -9.56 22.48 -11.60
CA THR A 207 -9.80 23.85 -12.08
C THR A 207 -11.03 23.98 -12.99
N ASP A 208 -11.55 22.86 -13.48
CA ASP A 208 -12.78 22.76 -14.27
C ASP A 208 -14.03 22.65 -13.37
#